data_AF-A0A077PJE4-F1
#
_entry.id   AF-A0A077PJE4-F1
#
_cell.length_a   1.000
_cell.length_b   1.000
_cell.length_c   1.000
_cell.angle_alpha   90.00
_cell.angle_beta   90.00
_cell.angle_gamma   90.00
#
_symmetry.space_group_name_H-M   'P 1'
#
loop_
_entity.id
_entity.type
_entity.pdbx_description
1 polymer ?
#
loop_
_entity_poly.entity_id
_entity_poly.type
_entity_poly.pdbx_seq_one_letter_code
_entity_poly.pdbx_strand_id
1 'polypeptide(L)'
;MYIVRNIYRNSPEYLCLQQAVQAHYFKHYGATPKPSPDFFICLTEVNGRAPGIACVGITFGDSGKLFSEYYLKDSLDLTYQIERARIVEIGAFASFQKGSGAGKYLLNTVLKTLALQNYGLVVLTAIEQVRSILKNIVERIEDMGPAEQKYVQDPSVNWGTYYSHSPRIVVSHLTPPLPYISNLHWGKDSHSLVQHVSA
;
A
#
# COMPACT_ATOMS: atom_id res chain seq x y z
N MET A 1 22.00 -4.55 5.16
CA MET A 1 20.73 -5.32 5.25
C MET A 1 19.65 -4.38 5.74
N TYR A 2 18.48 -4.38 5.12
CA TYR A 2 17.34 -3.56 5.56
C TYR A 2 16.36 -4.40 6.37
N ILE A 3 15.66 -3.76 7.30
CA ILE A 3 14.62 -4.39 8.11
C ILE A 3 13.30 -3.64 7.86
N VAL A 4 12.23 -4.38 7.62
CA VAL A 4 10.87 -3.81 7.52
C VAL A 4 10.18 -4.00 8.87
N ARG A 5 9.68 -2.90 9.46
CA ARG A 5 9.01 -2.92 10.77
C ARG A 5 7.63 -2.31 10.69
N ASN A 6 6.66 -2.94 11.37
CA ASN A 6 5.34 -2.37 11.62
C ASN A 6 5.38 -1.60 12.94
N ILE A 7 4.87 -0.37 12.93
CA ILE A 7 4.92 0.58 14.06
C ILE A 7 3.50 1.09 14.33
N TYR A 8 2.94 0.75 15.49
CA TYR A 8 1.54 0.97 15.86
C TYR A 8 1.35 2.24 16.71
N ARG A 9 0.15 2.85 16.68
CA ARG A 9 -0.18 4.17 17.29
C ARG A 9 0.30 4.38 18.73
N ASN A 10 0.31 3.33 19.55
CA ASN A 10 0.63 3.44 20.98
C ASN A 10 2.14 3.39 21.29
N SER A 11 3.00 3.53 20.27
CA SER A 11 4.46 3.49 20.43
C SER A 11 5.11 4.87 20.27
N PRO A 12 6.19 5.18 21.00
CA PRO A 12 6.99 6.38 20.77
C PRO A 12 7.52 6.48 19.32
N GLU A 13 7.81 5.33 18.70
CA GLU A 13 8.25 5.26 17.31
C GLU A 13 7.18 5.72 16.31
N TYR A 14 5.89 5.55 16.63
CA TYR A 14 4.81 6.07 15.80
C TYR A 14 4.84 7.59 15.76
N LEU A 15 4.98 8.24 16.93
CA LEU A 15 5.09 9.70 17.01
C LEU A 15 6.34 10.20 16.29
N CYS A 16 7.47 9.49 16.42
CA CYS A 16 8.70 9.79 15.69
C CYS A 16 8.48 9.76 14.17
N LEU A 17 7.82 8.73 13.65
CA LEU A 17 7.50 8.61 12.22
C LEU A 17 6.50 9.68 11.77
N GLN A 18 5.49 9.97 12.58
CA GLN A 18 4.51 11.02 12.30
C GLN A 18 5.19 12.38 12.14
N GLN A 19 6.11 12.72 13.04
CA GLN A 19 6.92 13.95 12.97
C GLN A 19 7.88 13.95 11.78
N ALA A 20 8.51 12.82 11.47
CA ALA A 20 9.40 12.70 10.32
C ALA A 20 8.66 12.88 8.99
N VAL A 21 7.47 12.31 8.85
CA VAL A 21 6.61 12.51 7.67
C VAL A 21 6.18 13.98 7.56
N GLN A 22 5.77 14.61 8.68
CA GLN A 22 5.44 16.04 8.69
C GLN A 22 6.61 16.90 8.22
N ALA A 23 7.80 16.67 8.77
CA ALA A 23 9.02 17.37 8.38
C ALA A 23 9.36 17.14 6.89
N HIS A 24 9.13 15.92 6.38
CA HIS A 24 9.32 15.60 4.97
C HIS A 24 8.36 16.40 4.07
N TYR A 25 7.06 16.40 4.38
CA TYR A 25 6.06 17.16 3.63
C TYR A 25 6.31 18.66 3.71
N PHE A 26 6.74 19.17 4.87
CA PHE A 26 7.09 20.58 5.03
C PHE A 26 8.29 20.96 4.17
N LYS A 27 9.34 20.14 4.19
CA LYS A 27 10.56 20.38 3.40
C LYS A 27 10.29 20.37 1.90
N HIS A 28 9.42 19.48 1.42
CA HIS A 28 9.18 19.30 -0.01
C HIS A 28 8.06 20.18 -0.57
N TYR A 29 7.07 20.52 0.24
CA TYR A 29 5.85 21.19 -0.21
C TYR A 29 5.46 22.41 0.62
N GLY A 30 6.18 22.71 1.72
CA GLY A 30 5.70 23.69 2.71
C GLY A 30 4.39 23.26 3.39
N ALA A 31 4.06 21.96 3.32
CA ALA A 31 2.83 21.38 3.84
C ALA A 31 3.01 20.85 5.26
N THR A 32 1.97 20.97 6.08
CA THR A 32 1.95 20.45 7.46
C THR A 32 0.73 19.55 7.68
N PRO A 33 0.59 18.45 6.92
CA PRO A 33 -0.48 17.49 7.15
C PRO A 33 -0.31 16.82 8.52
N LYS A 34 -1.39 16.37 9.15
CA LYS A 34 -1.33 15.57 10.38
C LYS A 34 -1.63 14.11 10.04
N PRO A 35 -0.66 13.34 9.53
CA PRO A 35 -0.91 11.95 9.15
C PRO A 35 -1.32 11.15 10.38
N SER A 36 -2.40 10.37 10.26
CA SER A 36 -2.93 9.53 11.34
C SER A 36 -3.34 8.14 10.83
N PRO A 37 -2.45 7.40 10.14
CA PRO A 37 -2.74 6.03 9.68
C PRO A 37 -2.87 5.05 10.85
N ASP A 38 -3.48 3.89 10.63
CA ASP A 38 -3.66 2.86 11.66
C ASP A 38 -2.32 2.32 12.18
N PHE A 39 -1.34 2.21 11.30
CA PHE A 39 0.05 1.97 11.65
C PHE A 39 0.96 2.46 10.53
N PHE A 40 2.25 2.59 10.84
CA PHE A 40 3.29 2.82 9.84
C PHE A 40 4.03 1.53 9.54
N ILE A 41 4.47 1.39 8.30
CA ILE A 41 5.51 0.43 7.93
C ILE A 41 6.76 1.23 7.58
N CYS A 42 7.87 0.91 8.26
CA CYS A 42 9.13 1.61 8.13
C CYS A 42 10.22 0.66 7.63
N LEU A 43 11.00 1.11 6.64
CA LEU A 43 12.25 0.48 6.23
C LEU A 43 13.38 1.09 7.04
N THR A 44 14.03 0.30 7.90
CA THR A 44 15.13 0.74 8.74
C THR A 44 16.46 0.14 8.27
N GLU A 45 17.55 0.76 8.71
CA GLU A 45 18.86 0.10 8.72
C GLU A 45 18.89 -1.06 9.73
N VAL A 46 20.03 -1.74 9.81
CA VAL A 46 20.28 -2.86 10.74
C VAL A 46 20.05 -2.52 12.21
N ASN A 47 20.13 -1.24 12.59
CA ASN A 47 19.87 -0.79 13.95
C ASN A 47 18.38 -0.81 14.34
N GLY A 48 17.46 -1.01 13.38
CA GLY A 48 16.03 -1.14 13.64
C GLY A 48 15.32 0.17 14.04
N ARG A 49 15.99 1.32 14.01
CA ARG A 49 15.47 2.57 14.59
C ARG A 49 14.66 3.40 13.59
N ALA A 50 13.56 3.97 14.08
CA ALA A 50 12.81 5.02 13.39
C ALA A 50 13.61 6.35 13.37
N PRO A 51 13.39 7.24 12.38
CA PRO A 51 12.43 7.12 11.28
C PRO A 51 12.90 6.22 10.13
N GLY A 52 14.09 5.62 10.25
CA GLY A 52 14.66 4.75 9.22
C GLY A 52 14.98 5.50 7.93
N ILE A 53 14.81 4.80 6.81
CA ILE A 53 15.18 5.24 5.47
C ILE A 53 13.95 5.70 4.69
N ALA A 54 12.82 5.00 4.87
CA ALA A 54 11.54 5.31 4.25
C ALA A 54 10.39 4.76 5.11
N CYS A 55 9.20 5.34 4.98
CA CYS A 55 7.99 4.82 5.60
C CYS A 55 6.75 5.04 4.73
N VAL A 56 5.72 4.23 5.00
CA VAL A 56 4.35 4.40 4.50
C VAL A 56 3.38 4.28 5.68
N GLY A 57 2.27 5.02 5.62
CA GLY A 57 1.12 4.81 6.50
C GLY A 57 0.12 3.85 5.88
N ILE A 58 -0.44 2.97 6.70
CA ILE A 58 -1.50 2.02 6.32
C ILE A 58 -2.77 2.37 7.06
N THR A 59 -3.87 2.53 6.33
CA THR A 59 -5.23 2.70 6.90
C THR A 59 -6.14 1.63 6.30
N PHE A 60 -6.85 0.88 7.14
CA PHE A 60 -7.76 -0.16 6.67
C PHE A 60 -9.12 0.42 6.30
N GLY A 61 -9.78 -0.15 5.29
CA GLY A 61 -11.10 0.32 4.87
C GLY A 61 -12.13 0.22 6.00
N ASP A 62 -12.01 -0.77 6.89
CA ASP A 62 -12.94 -1.00 8.00
C ASP A 62 -12.64 -0.16 9.25
N SER A 63 -11.55 0.61 9.27
CA SER A 63 -11.26 1.57 10.35
C SER A 63 -11.99 2.91 10.19
N GLY A 64 -12.60 3.15 9.03
CA GLY A 64 -13.44 4.32 8.76
C GLY A 64 -13.42 4.77 7.30
N LYS A 65 -13.74 6.06 7.10
CA LYS A 65 -13.64 6.68 5.78
C LYS A 65 -12.16 6.86 5.41
N LEU A 66 -11.76 6.36 4.25
CA LEU A 66 -10.40 6.49 3.74
C LEU A 66 -10.18 7.92 3.20
N PHE A 67 -8.96 8.44 3.27
CA PHE A 67 -8.67 9.82 2.87
C PHE A 67 -8.97 10.04 1.37
N SER A 68 -8.68 9.05 0.54
CA SER A 68 -8.91 9.11 -0.91
C SER A 68 -10.41 9.20 -1.25
N GLU A 69 -11.30 8.78 -0.36
CA GLU A 69 -12.75 8.87 -0.55
C GLU A 69 -13.35 10.25 -0.29
N TYR A 70 -12.55 11.22 0.18
CA TYR A 70 -12.99 12.61 0.14
C TYR A 70 -13.11 13.13 -1.29
N TYR A 71 -12.37 12.56 -2.24
CA TYR A 71 -12.37 13.00 -3.64
C TYR A 71 -13.28 12.17 -4.55
N LEU A 72 -13.82 11.07 -4.04
CA LEU A 72 -14.66 10.15 -4.81
C LEU A 72 -16.14 10.41 -4.50
N LYS A 73 -16.99 10.14 -5.49
CA LYS A 73 -18.44 10.26 -5.35
C LYS A 73 -19.01 9.15 -4.46
N ASP A 74 -18.55 7.93 -4.68
CA ASP A 74 -19.00 6.72 -4.00
C ASP A 74 -17.83 6.10 -3.24
N SER A 75 -18.12 5.30 -2.21
CA SER A 75 -17.09 4.57 -1.47
C SER A 75 -16.48 3.46 -2.33
N LEU A 76 -15.24 3.08 -2.01
CA LEU A 76 -14.49 2.10 -2.80
C LEU A 76 -15.12 0.70 -2.73
N ASP A 77 -15.71 0.32 -1.60
CA ASP A 77 -16.41 -0.95 -1.43
C ASP A 77 -17.64 -1.06 -2.33
N LEU A 78 -18.39 0.04 -2.52
CA LEU A 78 -19.53 0.08 -3.43
C LEU A 78 -19.08 0.08 -4.90
N THR A 79 -18.04 0.84 -5.21
CA THR A 79 -17.51 0.97 -6.58
C THR A 79 -16.93 -0.35 -7.09
N TYR A 80 -16.18 -1.06 -6.25
CA TYR A 80 -15.48 -2.30 -6.61
C TYR A 80 -16.19 -3.57 -6.15
N GLN A 81 -17.35 -3.46 -5.50
CA GLN A 81 -18.12 -4.58 -4.96
C GLN A 81 -17.25 -5.54 -4.12
N ILE A 82 -16.46 -4.97 -3.23
CA ILE A 82 -15.51 -5.69 -2.38
C ILE A 82 -15.75 -5.38 -0.90
N GLU A 83 -15.55 -6.38 -0.05
CA GLU A 83 -15.64 -6.19 1.40
C GLU A 83 -14.68 -5.09 1.89
N ARG A 84 -15.20 -4.24 2.76
CA ARG A 84 -14.48 -3.08 3.30
C ARG A 84 -13.16 -3.45 3.98
N ALA A 85 -13.14 -4.57 4.70
CA ALA A 85 -11.96 -5.12 5.36
C ALA A 85 -10.86 -5.59 4.38
N ARG A 86 -11.15 -5.70 3.08
CA ARG A 86 -10.18 -6.08 2.03
C ARG A 86 -9.59 -4.87 1.29
N ILE A 87 -9.93 -3.65 1.70
CA ILE A 87 -9.45 -2.40 1.12
C ILE A 87 -8.39 -1.79 2.03
N VAL A 88 -7.29 -1.33 1.45
CA VAL A 88 -6.21 -0.66 2.18
C VAL A 88 -5.87 0.66 1.51
N GLU A 89 -5.78 1.73 2.28
CA GLU A 89 -5.16 2.97 1.84
C GLU A 89 -3.68 3.00 2.24
N ILE A 90 -2.82 3.29 1.26
CA ILE A 90 -1.42 3.63 1.50
C ILE A 90 -1.28 5.15 1.39
N GLY A 91 -0.93 5.78 2.50
CA GLY A 91 -0.72 7.22 2.62
C GLY A 91 0.61 7.55 3.29
N ALA A 92 0.78 8.82 3.67
CA ALA A 92 1.92 9.29 4.49
C ALA A 92 3.29 8.77 4.01
N PHE A 93 3.46 8.65 2.69
CA PHE A 93 4.66 8.08 2.09
C PHE A 93 5.80 9.09 2.15
N ALA A 94 6.92 8.69 2.75
CA ALA A 94 8.11 9.51 2.84
C ALA A 94 9.37 8.67 2.62
N SER A 95 10.31 9.20 1.84
CA SER A 95 11.66 8.66 1.69
C SER A 95 12.65 9.68 2.24
N PHE A 96 13.32 9.33 3.33
CA PHE A 96 14.21 10.23 4.06
C PHE A 96 15.62 10.27 3.45
N GLN A 97 16.02 9.19 2.76
CA GLN A 97 17.27 9.11 2.02
C GLN A 97 17.03 9.25 0.52
N LYS A 98 17.73 10.19 -0.13
CA LYS A 98 17.66 10.38 -1.59
C LYS A 98 18.47 9.31 -2.32
N GLY A 99 17.98 8.85 -3.47
CA GLY A 99 18.75 8.03 -4.43
C GLY A 99 18.95 6.56 -4.06
N SER A 100 18.45 6.08 -2.92
CA SER A 100 18.66 4.68 -2.47
C SER A 100 17.69 3.66 -3.07
N GLY A 101 16.64 4.09 -3.77
CA GLY A 101 15.55 3.21 -4.21
C GLY A 101 14.71 2.64 -3.06
N ALA A 102 14.97 3.06 -1.81
CA ALA A 102 14.33 2.54 -0.60
C ALA A 102 12.81 2.68 -0.60
N GLY A 103 12.29 3.83 -1.06
CA GLY A 103 10.84 4.04 -1.16
C GLY A 103 10.17 3.07 -2.16
N LYS A 104 10.80 2.82 -3.32
CA LYS A 104 10.32 1.83 -4.31
C LYS A 104 10.36 0.43 -3.73
N TYR A 105 11.46 0.06 -3.06
CA TYR A 105 11.60 -1.23 -2.39
C TYR A 105 10.53 -1.43 -1.32
N LEU A 106 10.33 -0.44 -0.44
CA LEU A 106 9.32 -0.49 0.62
C LEU A 106 7.92 -0.65 0.04
N LEU A 107 7.51 0.17 -0.93
CA LEU A 107 6.19 0.06 -1.56
C LEU A 107 5.97 -1.31 -2.19
N ASN A 108 6.97 -1.84 -2.92
CA ASN A 108 6.90 -3.17 -3.51
C ASN A 108 6.72 -4.28 -2.46
N THR A 109 7.49 -4.21 -1.37
CA THR A 109 7.38 -5.18 -0.27
C THR A 109 6.01 -5.09 0.39
N VAL A 110 5.51 -3.88 0.70
CA VAL A 110 4.20 -3.67 1.32
C VAL A 110 3.08 -4.22 0.44
N LEU A 111 3.06 -3.88 -0.85
CA LEU A 111 2.01 -4.33 -1.77
C LEU A 111 1.98 -5.86 -1.90
N LYS A 112 3.15 -6.52 -1.96
CA LYS A 112 3.24 -7.98 -1.97
C LYS A 112 2.75 -8.59 -0.66
N THR A 113 3.11 -8.01 0.49
CA THR A 113 2.65 -8.47 1.79
C THR A 113 1.13 -8.34 1.91
N LEU A 114 0.54 -7.24 1.48
CA LEU A 114 -0.91 -7.04 1.49
C LEU A 114 -1.63 -8.05 0.59
N ALA A 115 -1.11 -8.33 -0.61
CA ALA A 115 -1.66 -9.34 -1.50
C ALA A 115 -1.61 -10.75 -0.86
N LEU A 116 -0.49 -11.11 -0.20
CA LEU A 116 -0.36 -12.38 0.53
C LEU A 116 -1.30 -12.48 1.75
N GLN A 117 -1.73 -11.34 2.30
CA GLN A 117 -2.70 -11.26 3.38
C GLN A 117 -4.17 -11.21 2.90
N ASN A 118 -4.41 -11.48 1.60
CA ASN A 118 -5.74 -11.52 0.96
C ASN A 118 -6.51 -10.18 0.93
N TYR A 119 -5.82 -9.04 1.14
CA TYR A 119 -6.35 -7.76 0.73
C TYR A 119 -6.54 -7.76 -0.79
N GLY A 120 -7.65 -7.20 -1.27
CA GLY A 120 -8.02 -7.25 -2.69
C GLY A 120 -7.91 -5.91 -3.40
N LEU A 121 -7.80 -4.81 -2.66
CA LEU A 121 -7.75 -3.48 -3.23
C LEU A 121 -6.81 -2.58 -2.43
N VAL A 122 -5.95 -1.85 -3.13
CA VAL A 122 -5.16 -0.76 -2.56
C VAL A 122 -5.52 0.56 -3.23
N VAL A 123 -5.61 1.63 -2.43
CA VAL A 123 -5.82 3.00 -2.90
C VAL A 123 -4.72 3.94 -2.40
N LEU A 124 -4.32 4.90 -3.23
CA LEU A 124 -3.39 5.96 -2.87
C LEU A 124 -3.85 7.30 -3.43
N THR A 125 -3.63 8.38 -2.67
CA THR A 125 -3.58 9.73 -3.23
C THR A 125 -2.12 10.05 -3.60
N ALA A 126 -1.79 9.93 -4.88
CA ALA A 126 -0.41 9.91 -5.37
C ALA A 126 -0.13 11.05 -6.35
N ILE A 127 0.99 11.76 -6.14
CA ILE A 127 1.58 12.68 -7.13
C ILE A 127 2.33 11.91 -8.23
N GLU A 128 2.71 12.58 -9.32
CA GLU A 128 3.31 11.92 -10.49
C GLU A 128 4.53 11.06 -10.17
N GLN A 129 5.39 11.52 -9.26
CA GLN A 129 6.56 10.74 -8.83
C GLN A 129 6.16 9.40 -8.21
N VAL A 130 5.13 9.37 -7.36
CA VAL A 130 4.65 8.14 -6.71
C VAL A 130 3.92 7.25 -7.72
N ARG A 131 3.11 7.84 -8.61
CA ARG A 131 2.46 7.09 -9.71
C ARG A 131 3.49 6.41 -10.61
N SER A 132 4.57 7.10 -10.94
CA SER A 132 5.68 6.54 -11.72
C SER A 132 6.36 5.36 -11.01
N ILE A 133 6.51 5.42 -9.69
CA ILE A 133 7.02 4.29 -8.90
C ILE A 133 6.05 3.10 -8.99
N LEU A 134 4.75 3.33 -8.76
CA LEU A 134 3.74 2.29 -8.77
C LEU A 134 3.63 1.57 -10.12
N LYS A 135 3.74 2.31 -11.25
CA LYS A 135 3.71 1.73 -12.61
C LYS A 135 4.77 0.64 -12.84
N ASN A 136 5.84 0.64 -12.04
CA ASN A 136 6.93 -0.33 -12.11
C ASN A 136 6.78 -1.49 -11.11
N ILE A 137 5.74 -1.48 -10.27
CA ILE A 137 5.56 -2.42 -9.16
C ILE A 137 4.28 -3.23 -9.34
N VAL A 138 3.19 -2.60 -9.75
CA VAL A 138 1.88 -3.26 -9.91
C VAL A 138 1.57 -3.49 -11.38
N GLU A 139 0.78 -4.52 -11.65
CA GLU A 139 0.38 -4.91 -13.01
C GLU A 139 -0.51 -3.84 -13.67
N ARG A 140 -1.48 -3.30 -12.91
CA ARG A 140 -2.42 -2.30 -13.39
C ARG A 140 -2.70 -1.25 -12.33
N ILE A 141 -2.73 0.00 -12.77
CA ILE A 141 -3.19 1.15 -11.99
C ILE A 141 -4.41 1.72 -12.69
N GLU A 142 -5.51 1.81 -11.96
CA GLU A 142 -6.68 2.58 -12.35
C GLU A 142 -6.56 4.01 -11.78
N ASP A 143 -6.86 4.99 -12.60
CA ASP A 143 -6.84 6.40 -12.24
C ASP A 143 -8.26 6.90 -12.07
N MET A 144 -8.65 7.14 -10.81
CA MET A 144 -10.01 7.50 -10.42
C MET A 144 -10.29 9.00 -10.50
N GLY A 145 -9.28 9.82 -10.86
CA GLY A 145 -9.44 11.26 -11.03
C GLY A 145 -8.48 12.12 -10.20
N PRO A 146 -8.57 13.46 -10.38
CA PRO A 146 -7.74 14.40 -9.64
C PRO A 146 -8.15 14.50 -8.16
N ALA A 147 -7.15 14.59 -7.28
CA ALA A 147 -7.37 14.99 -5.89
C ALA A 147 -7.32 16.52 -5.82
N GLU A 148 -8.50 17.16 -5.75
CA GLU A 148 -8.59 18.61 -5.58
C GLU A 148 -8.77 18.97 -4.11
N GLN A 149 -7.96 19.91 -3.62
CA GLN A 149 -7.98 20.34 -2.21
C GLN A 149 -9.37 20.75 -1.70
N LYS A 150 -10.22 21.32 -2.57
CA LYS A 150 -11.56 21.79 -2.23
C LYS A 150 -12.48 20.71 -1.65
N TYR A 151 -12.17 19.42 -1.87
CA TYR A 151 -12.94 18.30 -1.36
C TYR A 151 -12.49 17.83 0.04
N VAL A 152 -11.34 18.27 0.52
CA VAL A 152 -10.89 18.01 1.89
C VAL A 152 -11.40 19.12 2.79
N GLN A 153 -12.33 18.78 3.68
CA GLN A 153 -13.07 19.73 4.51
C GLN A 153 -12.33 20.19 5.78
N ASP A 154 -11.06 19.84 5.96
CA ASP A 154 -10.28 20.32 7.11
C ASP A 154 -9.49 21.59 6.73
N PRO A 155 -10.04 22.79 6.99
CA PRO A 155 -9.37 24.05 6.68
C PRO A 155 -8.14 24.29 7.57
N SER A 156 -7.95 23.52 8.64
CA SER A 156 -6.82 23.68 9.56
C SER A 156 -5.52 23.08 9.01
N VAL A 157 -5.60 22.26 7.96
CA VAL A 157 -4.43 21.62 7.36
C VAL A 157 -3.87 22.48 6.23
N ASN A 158 -2.68 23.03 6.47
CA ASN A 158 -1.90 23.67 5.42
C ASN A 158 -1.27 22.60 4.50
N TRP A 159 -1.71 22.56 3.25
CA TRP A 159 -1.17 21.65 2.23
C TRP A 159 -0.05 22.26 1.38
N GLY A 160 0.32 23.53 1.61
CA GLY A 160 1.37 24.22 0.86
C GLY A 160 1.22 24.03 -0.66
N THR A 161 2.29 23.60 -1.32
CA THR A 161 2.31 23.31 -2.76
C THR A 161 2.00 21.84 -3.09
N TYR A 162 1.56 21.01 -2.13
CA TYR A 162 1.31 19.59 -2.40
C TYR A 162 0.33 19.38 -3.57
N TYR A 163 -0.80 20.10 -3.57
CA TYR A 163 -1.80 20.00 -4.64
C TYR A 163 -1.35 20.60 -5.98
N SER A 164 -0.32 21.45 -6.02
CA SER A 164 0.25 21.93 -7.28
C SER A 164 0.99 20.83 -8.05
N HIS A 165 1.27 19.69 -7.40
CA HIS A 165 1.88 18.51 -8.03
C HIS A 165 0.85 17.55 -8.63
N SER A 166 -0.40 18.02 -8.80
CA SER A 166 -1.51 17.28 -9.42
C SER A 166 -1.66 15.86 -8.84
N PRO A 167 -1.90 15.72 -7.53
CA PRO A 167 -2.17 14.41 -6.93
C PRO A 167 -3.44 13.82 -7.56
N ARG A 168 -3.45 12.49 -7.69
CA ARG A 168 -4.55 11.73 -8.29
C ARG A 168 -4.84 10.50 -7.44
N ILE A 169 -6.10 10.06 -7.46
CA ILE A 169 -6.55 8.90 -6.72
C ILE A 169 -6.29 7.71 -7.62
N VAL A 170 -5.41 6.83 -7.16
CA VAL A 170 -5.02 5.65 -7.92
C VAL A 170 -5.38 4.40 -7.15
N VAL A 171 -5.95 3.44 -7.85
CA VAL A 171 -6.40 2.16 -7.31
C VAL A 171 -5.69 1.03 -8.03
N SER A 172 -5.36 -0.02 -7.31
CA SER A 172 -4.83 -1.25 -7.89
C SER A 172 -5.44 -2.46 -7.20
N HIS A 173 -5.82 -3.45 -7.99
CA HIS A 173 -6.22 -4.74 -7.46
C HIS A 173 -4.98 -5.49 -6.96
N LEU A 174 -5.12 -6.08 -5.78
CA LEU A 174 -4.12 -6.96 -5.22
C LEU A 174 -4.54 -8.40 -5.48
N THR A 175 -3.79 -9.07 -6.34
CA THR A 175 -3.97 -10.49 -6.60
C THR A 175 -2.90 -11.25 -5.82
N PRO A 176 -3.26 -12.15 -4.89
CA PRO A 176 -2.28 -13.02 -4.28
C PRO A 176 -1.56 -13.81 -5.38
N PRO A 177 -0.24 -14.03 -5.27
CA PRO A 177 0.44 -14.92 -6.19
C PRO A 177 -0.28 -16.27 -6.19
N LEU A 178 -0.60 -16.79 -7.38
CA LEU A 178 -1.30 -18.06 -7.53
C LEU A 178 -0.63 -19.11 -6.62
N PRO A 179 -1.39 -19.85 -5.79
CA PRO A 179 -0.80 -20.95 -5.05
C PRO A 179 -0.13 -21.88 -6.05
N TYR A 180 1.14 -22.22 -5.82
CA TYR A 180 1.83 -23.24 -6.59
C TYR A 180 1.09 -24.55 -6.34
N ILE A 181 0.16 -24.91 -7.24
CA ILE A 181 -0.43 -26.23 -7.26
C ILE A 181 0.69 -27.15 -7.74
N SER A 182 1.44 -27.73 -6.80
CA SER A 182 2.28 -28.87 -7.12
C SER A 182 1.34 -29.96 -7.63
N ASN A 183 1.49 -30.35 -8.89
CA ASN A 183 0.85 -31.54 -9.44
C ASN A 183 1.37 -32.76 -8.67
N LEU A 184 0.78 -33.02 -7.51
CA LEU A 184 0.96 -34.26 -6.78
C LEU A 184 0.12 -35.28 -7.54
N HIS A 185 0.74 -35.88 -8.57
CA HIS A 185 0.22 -37.06 -9.25
C HIS A 185 -0.04 -38.13 -8.19
N TRP A 186 -1.29 -38.24 -7.76
CA TRP A 186 -1.75 -39.37 -6.98
C TRP A 186 -1.62 -40.61 -7.87
N GLY A 187 -0.66 -41.46 -7.54
CA GLY A 187 -0.45 -42.75 -8.20
C GLY A 187 -1.75 -43.54 -8.18
N LYS A 188 -2.34 -43.77 -9.35
CA LYS A 188 -3.33 -44.81 -9.54
C LYS A 188 -2.58 -46.13 -9.72
N ASP A 189 -2.32 -46.81 -8.61
CA ASP A 189 -2.13 -48.26 -8.66
C ASP A 189 -3.46 -48.94 -8.33
N SER A 190 -4.06 -49.52 -9.36
CA SER A 190 -4.27 -50.97 -9.46
C SER A 190 -5.63 -51.41 -10.04
N HIS A 191 -5.55 -52.48 -10.84
CA HIS A 191 -6.58 -53.45 -11.25
C HIS A 191 -7.43 -53.20 -12.52
N SER A 192 -6.95 -53.76 -13.63
CA SER A 192 -7.74 -54.61 -14.55
C SER A 192 -6.77 -55.46 -15.40
N LEU A 193 -6.52 -56.71 -15.01
CA LEU A 193 -7.09 -57.95 -15.59
C LEU A 193 -6.59 -58.32 -17.00
N VAL A 194 -5.73 -59.36 -16.99
CA VAL A 194 -5.69 -60.53 -17.89
C VAL A 194 -5.52 -60.30 -19.40
N GLN A 195 -4.32 -60.62 -19.92
CA GLN A 195 -4.15 -61.13 -21.27
C GLN A 195 -3.40 -62.48 -21.25
N HIS A 196 -4.12 -63.51 -21.72
CA HIS A 196 -3.70 -64.62 -22.60
C HIS A 196 -2.71 -65.69 -22.12
N VAL A 197 -3.21 -66.93 -22.02
CA VAL A 197 -2.54 -68.13 -22.54
C VAL A 197 -3.54 -68.95 -23.37
N SER A 198 -3.06 -69.39 -24.53
CA SER A 198 -3.76 -69.91 -25.71
C SER A 198 -4.29 -71.35 -25.61
N ALA A 199 -5.14 -71.69 -26.59
CA ALA A 199 -5.46 -73.04 -27.04
C ALA A 199 -4.24 -73.81 -27.57
#